data_AF-A0A1J5T2Q4-F1
#
_entry.id   AF-A0A1J5T2Q4-F1
#
_cell.length_a   1.000
_cell.length_b   1.000
_cell.length_c   1.000
_cell.angle_alpha   90.00
_cell.angle_beta   90.00
_cell.angle_gamma   90.00
#
_symmetry.space_group_name_H-M   'P 1'
#
loop_
_entity.id
_entity.type
_entity.pdbx_description
1 polymer ?
#
loop_
_entity_poly.entity_id
_entity_poly.type
_entity_poly.pdbx_seq_one_letter_code
_entity_poly.pdbx_strand_id
1 'polypeptide(L)'
;MESYKFSLALLALLLLLPLSAAEVEITANEESNILFVDSGEKVTFRAFGTENSSSVLWDFGRNISGPDTRYSNLTEIAHTVHASGRYNVTLTAIYEGEEEFIVKEIILIVSFEETFKEEIVHSEALFFAIAGTEIIMSLGLGYWTSLIRKEKVYL
;
A
#
# COMPACT_ATOMS: atom_id res chain seq x y z
N MET A 1 -41.41 6.86 -54.63
CA MET A 1 -40.18 7.63 -54.35
C MET A 1 -40.42 8.31 -53.01
N GLU A 2 -40.16 7.57 -51.92
CA GLU A 2 -40.47 8.03 -50.57
C GLU A 2 -39.48 9.10 -50.14
N SER A 3 -39.97 10.31 -49.90
CA SER A 3 -39.17 11.42 -49.40
C SER A 3 -38.91 11.21 -47.92
N TYR A 4 -37.73 10.73 -47.57
CA TYR A 4 -37.28 10.69 -46.18
C TYR A 4 -37.21 12.12 -45.65
N LYS A 5 -38.20 12.51 -44.82
CA LYS A 5 -38.17 13.77 -44.07
C LYS A 5 -37.14 13.61 -42.96
N PHE A 6 -35.90 14.03 -43.23
CA PHE A 6 -34.83 14.01 -42.25
C PHE A 6 -35.23 14.91 -41.07
N SER A 7 -35.53 14.32 -39.92
CA SER A 7 -35.98 15.06 -38.74
C SER A 7 -34.78 15.75 -38.09
N LEU A 8 -34.76 17.09 -38.13
CA LEU A 8 -33.73 17.91 -37.50
C LEU A 8 -33.62 17.62 -35.99
N ALA A 9 -34.73 17.22 -35.36
CA ALA A 9 -34.77 16.81 -33.95
C ALA A 9 -33.98 15.52 -33.69
N LEU A 10 -33.91 14.61 -34.67
CA LEU A 10 -33.14 13.37 -34.55
C LEU A 10 -31.63 13.66 -34.63
N LEU A 11 -31.23 14.63 -35.48
CA LEU A 11 -29.84 15.10 -35.58
C LEU A 11 -29.41 15.85 -34.31
N ALA A 12 -30.29 16.69 -33.75
CA ALA A 12 -30.05 17.40 -32.50
C ALA A 12 -29.94 16.45 -31.30
N LEU A 13 -30.75 15.39 -31.27
CA LEU A 13 -30.67 14.34 -30.25
C LEU A 13 -29.35 13.56 -30.35
N LEU A 14 -28.85 13.31 -31.56
CA LEU A 14 -27.56 12.66 -31.79
C LEU A 14 -26.37 13.55 -31.36
N LEU A 15 -26.49 14.87 -31.53
CA LEU A 15 -25.48 15.86 -31.11
C LEU A 15 -25.46 16.12 -29.59
N LEU A 16 -26.54 15.76 -28.88
CA LEU A 16 -26.66 15.84 -27.42
C LEU A 16 -26.20 14.56 -26.72
N LEU A 17 -25.92 13.48 -27.47
CA LEU A 17 -25.22 12.33 -26.90
C LEU A 17 -23.83 12.80 -26.50
N PRO A 18 -23.37 12.54 -25.26
CA PRO A 18 -22.02 12.90 -24.85
C PRO A 18 -21.04 12.10 -25.71
N LEU A 19 -20.49 12.73 -26.75
CA LEU A 19 -19.35 12.22 -27.50
C LEU A 19 -18.07 12.51 -26.71
N SER A 20 -18.04 12.08 -25.45
CA SER A 20 -16.80 12.04 -24.72
C SER A 20 -16.20 10.67 -24.99
N ALA A 21 -15.11 10.62 -25.75
CA ALA A 21 -14.10 9.63 -25.42
C ALA A 21 -13.79 9.92 -23.93
N ALA A 22 -14.18 9.02 -23.04
CA ALA A 22 -13.90 9.19 -21.63
C ALA A 22 -12.38 9.31 -21.49
N GLU A 23 -11.90 10.41 -20.91
CA GLU A 23 -10.48 10.52 -20.57
C GLU A 23 -10.11 9.32 -19.69
N VAL A 24 -8.95 8.71 -19.91
CA VAL A 24 -8.49 7.62 -19.06
C VAL A 24 -8.37 8.16 -17.63
N GLU A 25 -9.03 7.52 -16.68
CA GLU A 25 -8.98 7.90 -15.27
C GLU A 25 -8.60 6.68 -14.43
N ILE A 26 -7.93 6.92 -13.30
CA ILE A 26 -7.57 5.87 -12.35
C ILE A 26 -8.03 6.24 -10.95
N THR A 27 -8.42 5.21 -10.19
CA THR A 27 -8.73 5.35 -8.77
C THR A 27 -8.14 4.20 -7.96
N ALA A 28 -7.81 4.46 -6.70
CA ALA A 28 -7.57 3.47 -5.66
C ALA A 28 -8.55 3.73 -4.51
N ASN A 29 -9.41 2.75 -4.19
CA ASN A 29 -10.49 2.91 -3.19
C ASN A 29 -11.26 4.24 -3.34
N GLU A 30 -11.58 4.63 -4.59
CA GLU A 30 -12.31 5.87 -4.95
C GLU A 30 -11.49 7.17 -4.98
N GLU A 31 -10.23 7.15 -4.52
CA GLU A 31 -9.32 8.30 -4.61
C GLU A 31 -8.50 8.28 -5.90
N SER A 32 -8.26 9.45 -6.51
CA SER A 32 -7.62 9.55 -7.84
C SER A 32 -6.18 10.08 -7.84
N ASN A 33 -5.68 10.59 -6.71
CA ASN A 33 -4.37 11.23 -6.63
C ASN A 33 -3.50 10.65 -5.51
N ILE A 34 -4.02 10.64 -4.29
CA ILE A 34 -3.31 10.12 -3.13
C ILE A 34 -4.28 9.33 -2.26
N LEU A 35 -3.84 8.15 -1.81
CA LEU A 35 -4.58 7.31 -0.89
C LEU A 35 -3.72 7.00 0.34
N PHE A 36 -4.31 7.15 1.52
CA PHE A 36 -3.71 6.75 2.79
C PHE A 36 -4.44 5.50 3.29
N VAL A 37 -3.68 4.46 3.62
CA VAL A 37 -4.23 3.20 4.14
C VAL A 37 -3.37 2.65 5.26
N ASP A 38 -3.96 1.83 6.10
CA ASP A 38 -3.20 1.10 7.11
C ASP A 38 -2.67 -0.23 6.57
N SER A 39 -1.55 -0.67 7.13
CA SER A 39 -0.97 -1.99 6.84
C SER A 39 -1.99 -3.09 7.08
N GLY A 40 -2.18 -3.94 6.07
CA GLY A 40 -3.16 -5.03 6.06
C GLY A 40 -4.50 -4.65 5.44
N GLU A 41 -4.68 -3.40 4.98
CA GLU A 41 -5.90 -2.99 4.31
C GLU A 41 -5.95 -3.46 2.84
N LYS A 42 -7.18 -3.70 2.35
CA LYS A 42 -7.44 -4.06 0.96
C LYS A 42 -7.64 -2.79 0.12
N VAL A 43 -6.77 -2.62 -0.87
CA VAL A 43 -6.83 -1.54 -1.86
C VAL A 43 -7.29 -2.08 -3.20
N THR A 44 -8.32 -1.46 -3.78
CA THR A 44 -8.86 -1.80 -5.11
C THR A 44 -8.51 -0.69 -6.08
N PHE A 45 -7.70 -1.02 -7.09
CA PHE A 45 -7.32 -0.15 -8.19
C PHE A 45 -8.26 -0.36 -9.37
N ARG A 46 -8.75 0.74 -9.94
CA ARG A 46 -9.65 0.74 -11.11
C ARG A 46 -9.17 1.72 -12.16
N ALA A 47 -9.21 1.28 -13.41
CA ALA A 47 -9.03 2.12 -14.58
C ALA A 47 -10.38 2.30 -15.31
N PHE A 48 -10.68 3.54 -15.67
CA PHE A 48 -11.85 3.94 -16.45
C PHE A 48 -11.41 4.54 -17.79
N GLY A 49 -12.31 4.55 -18.77
CA GLY A 49 -12.01 5.11 -20.10
C GLY A 49 -11.03 4.29 -20.93
N THR A 50 -10.70 3.05 -20.52
CA THR A 50 -9.76 2.16 -21.22
C THR A 50 -10.43 1.21 -22.21
N GLU A 51 -11.71 1.41 -22.56
CA GLU A 51 -12.48 0.46 -23.36
C GLU A 51 -11.98 0.32 -24.81
N ASN A 52 -11.36 1.37 -25.35
CA ASN A 52 -10.75 1.34 -26.69
C ASN A 52 -9.25 0.99 -26.64
N SER A 53 -8.68 0.73 -25.46
CA SER A 53 -7.26 0.39 -25.34
C SER A 53 -7.01 -1.05 -25.76
N SER A 54 -5.89 -1.27 -26.46
CA SER A 54 -5.36 -2.60 -26.79
C SER A 54 -4.93 -3.34 -25.52
N SER A 55 -4.30 -2.61 -24.61
CA SER A 55 -3.82 -3.16 -23.34
C SER A 55 -3.67 -2.09 -22.28
N VAL A 56 -3.70 -2.56 -21.03
CA VAL A 56 -3.49 -1.78 -19.83
C VAL A 56 -2.41 -2.48 -19.01
N LEU A 57 -1.49 -1.71 -18.44
CA LEU A 57 -0.43 -2.20 -17.55
C LEU A 57 -0.34 -1.33 -16.31
N TRP A 58 -0.59 -1.93 -15.15
CA TRP A 58 -0.24 -1.37 -13.86
C TRP A 58 1.22 -1.72 -13.52
N ASP A 59 2.00 -0.73 -13.06
CA ASP A 59 3.26 -0.92 -12.32
C ASP A 59 3.09 -0.31 -10.93
N PHE A 60 3.12 -1.14 -9.89
CA PHE A 60 3.03 -0.68 -8.50
C PHE A 60 4.39 -0.18 -7.95
N GLY A 61 5.43 -0.15 -8.80
CA GLY A 61 6.83 0.20 -8.49
C GLY A 61 7.58 -0.88 -7.70
N ARG A 62 6.85 -1.70 -6.93
CA ARG A 62 7.35 -2.81 -6.13
C ARG A 62 6.27 -3.88 -5.97
N ASN A 63 6.67 -5.03 -5.43
CA ASN A 63 5.74 -6.06 -5.00
C ASN A 63 4.81 -5.52 -3.91
N ILE A 64 3.51 -5.46 -4.22
CA ILE A 64 2.50 -4.78 -3.38
C ILE A 64 1.87 -5.70 -2.33
N SER A 65 1.62 -6.97 -2.67
CA SER A 65 0.98 -7.96 -1.78
C SER A 65 1.74 -9.28 -1.66
N GLY A 66 2.88 -9.42 -2.34
CA GLY A 66 3.70 -10.64 -2.33
C GLY A 66 4.66 -10.70 -3.52
N PRO A 67 5.45 -11.78 -3.66
CA PRO A 67 6.28 -12.00 -4.84
C PRO A 67 5.43 -11.98 -6.11
N ASP A 68 5.99 -11.44 -7.19
CA ASP A 68 5.37 -11.38 -8.53
C ASP A 68 4.04 -10.58 -8.59
N THR A 69 3.84 -9.63 -7.67
CA THR A 69 2.65 -8.75 -7.64
C THR A 69 2.95 -7.31 -8.06
N ARG A 70 4.09 -7.07 -8.70
CA ARG A 70 4.48 -5.72 -9.13
C ARG A 70 3.68 -5.20 -10.34
N TYR A 71 3.24 -6.10 -11.22
CA TYR A 71 2.56 -5.74 -12.46
C TYR A 71 1.19 -6.39 -12.56
N SER A 72 0.26 -5.74 -13.25
CA SER A 72 -1.05 -6.30 -13.57
C SER A 72 -1.58 -5.76 -14.89
N ASN A 73 -2.26 -6.61 -15.67
CA ASN A 73 -2.89 -6.22 -16.92
C ASN A 73 -4.43 -6.12 -16.83
N LEU A 74 -4.96 -6.14 -15.61
CA LEU A 74 -6.40 -6.06 -15.36
C LEU A 74 -6.83 -4.60 -15.20
N THR A 75 -8.04 -4.28 -15.65
CA THR A 75 -8.65 -2.95 -15.48
C THR A 75 -9.08 -2.71 -14.04
N GLU A 76 -9.45 -3.77 -13.30
CA GLU A 76 -9.73 -3.74 -11.86
C GLU A 76 -8.92 -4.83 -11.15
N ILE A 77 -8.19 -4.43 -10.09
CA ILE A 77 -7.43 -5.37 -9.26
C ILE A 77 -7.43 -4.95 -7.80
N ALA A 78 -7.52 -5.92 -6.90
CA ALA A 78 -7.44 -5.69 -5.47
C ALA A 78 -6.23 -6.38 -4.84
N HIS A 79 -5.51 -5.64 -4.01
CA HIS A 79 -4.36 -6.12 -3.25
C HIS A 79 -4.53 -5.81 -1.77
N THR A 80 -4.05 -6.72 -0.92
CA THR A 80 -3.89 -6.43 0.53
C THR A 80 -2.48 -5.94 0.75
N VAL A 81 -2.32 -4.72 1.25
CA VAL A 81 -1.03 -4.02 1.27
C VAL A 81 -0.44 -4.08 2.68
N HIS A 82 0.65 -4.82 2.85
CA HIS A 82 1.24 -5.04 4.18
C HIS A 82 2.45 -4.17 4.47
N ALA A 83 3.30 -3.91 3.47
CA ALA A 83 4.53 -3.17 3.72
C ALA A 83 4.23 -1.67 3.85
N SER A 84 4.64 -1.06 4.96
CA SER A 84 4.55 0.39 5.15
C SER A 84 5.44 1.12 4.14
N GLY A 85 5.01 2.31 3.74
CA GLY A 85 5.80 3.19 2.89
C GLY A 85 5.00 3.81 1.75
N ARG A 86 5.72 4.52 0.89
CA ARG A 86 5.16 5.19 -0.30
C ARG A 86 5.29 4.29 -1.53
N TYR A 87 4.20 4.15 -2.26
CA TYR A 87 4.12 3.46 -3.53
C TYR A 87 3.76 4.47 -4.62
N ASN A 88 4.54 4.49 -5.69
CA ASN A 88 4.18 5.21 -6.91
C ASN A 88 3.54 4.18 -7.83
N VAL A 89 2.22 4.26 -7.97
CA VAL A 89 1.47 3.34 -8.81
C VAL A 89 1.19 4.04 -10.13
N THR A 90 1.59 3.40 -11.22
CA THR A 90 1.47 3.94 -12.57
C THR A 90 0.59 3.03 -13.41
N LEU A 91 -0.35 3.61 -14.15
CA LEU A 91 -1.10 2.95 -15.20
C LEU A 91 -0.58 3.42 -16.55
N THR A 92 -0.28 2.47 -17.43
CA THR A 92 -0.02 2.72 -18.85
C THR A 92 -1.12 2.07 -19.69
N ALA A 93 -1.85 2.87 -20.46
CA ALA A 93 -2.82 2.39 -21.44
C ALA A 93 -2.25 2.56 -22.87
N ILE A 94 -2.33 1.50 -23.68
CA ILE A 94 -1.81 1.44 -25.05
C ILE A 94 -2.98 1.27 -26.01
N TYR A 95 -3.07 2.10 -27.05
CA TYR A 95 -4.12 2.06 -28.07
C TYR A 95 -3.59 1.47 -29.39
N GLU A 96 -4.41 0.68 -30.10
CA GLU A 96 -3.99 0.10 -31.38
C GLU A 96 -3.79 1.18 -32.44
N GLY A 97 -2.62 1.21 -33.08
CA GLY A 97 -2.31 2.11 -34.18
C GLY A 97 -1.81 3.50 -33.76
N GLU A 98 -1.63 3.74 -32.47
CA GLU A 98 -1.06 4.98 -31.93
C GLU A 98 0.32 4.70 -31.31
N GLU A 99 1.31 5.56 -31.58
CA GLU A 99 2.61 5.53 -30.89
C GLU A 99 2.52 6.18 -29.49
N GLU A 100 1.41 6.84 -29.19
CA GLU A 100 1.16 7.48 -27.90
C GLU A 100 0.55 6.50 -26.90
N PHE A 101 1.07 6.56 -25.67
CA PHE A 101 0.56 5.82 -24.53
C PHE A 101 0.13 6.82 -23.47
N ILE A 102 -1.00 6.55 -22.80
CA ILE A 102 -1.49 7.40 -21.72
C ILE A 102 -0.94 6.86 -20.41
N VAL A 103 -0.24 7.72 -19.67
CA VAL A 103 0.29 7.42 -18.34
C VAL A 103 -0.49 8.18 -17.28
N LYS A 104 -0.99 7.46 -16.28
CA LYS A 104 -1.62 8.05 -15.08
C LYS A 104 -0.92 7.53 -13.83
N GLU A 105 -0.86 8.36 -12.78
CA GLU A 105 -0.15 8.04 -11.55
C GLU A 105 -1.03 8.29 -10.32
N ILE A 106 -0.89 7.44 -9.32
CA ILE A 106 -1.50 7.59 -8.01
C ILE A 106 -0.47 7.24 -6.91
N ILE A 107 -0.48 8.02 -5.84
CA ILE A 107 0.42 7.82 -4.70
C ILE A 107 -0.33 7.08 -3.60
N LEU A 108 0.16 5.90 -3.23
CA LEU A 108 -0.36 5.18 -2.07
C LEU A 108 0.63 5.32 -0.90
N ILE A 109 0.14 5.76 0.24
CA ILE A 109 0.89 5.89 1.49
C ILE A 109 0.33 4.90 2.49
N VAL A 110 1.16 3.92 2.87
CA VAL A 110 0.79 2.88 3.83
C VAL A 110 1.40 3.19 5.18
N SER A 111 0.55 3.47 6.16
CA SER A 111 0.93 3.61 7.58
C SER A 111 0.97 2.25 8.26
N PHE A 112 1.85 2.12 9.24
CA PHE A 112 1.83 1.01 10.19
C PHE A 112 1.86 1.62 11.59
N GLU A 113 0.79 1.43 12.34
CA GLU A 113 0.74 1.80 13.74
C GLU A 113 1.06 0.57 14.59
N GLU A 114 2.20 0.61 15.28
CA GLU A 114 2.51 -0.37 16.30
C GLU A 114 1.58 -0.15 17.49
N THR A 115 0.53 -0.97 17.58
CA THR A 115 -0.21 -1.11 18.82
C THR A 115 0.66 -1.88 19.80
N PHE A 116 1.55 -1.17 20.49
CA PHE A 116 2.21 -1.72 21.67
C PHE A 116 1.11 -2.13 22.64
N LYS A 117 0.94 -3.44 22.85
CA LYS A 117 0.14 -3.92 23.98
C LYS A 117 0.78 -3.37 25.25
N GLU A 118 0.15 -2.37 25.85
CA GLU A 118 0.54 -1.78 27.14
C GLU A 118 0.73 -2.83 28.25
N GLU A 119 0.13 -4.01 28.09
CA GLU A 119 0.27 -5.16 29.00
C GLU A 119 1.73 -5.56 29.28
N ILE A 120 2.65 -5.38 28.31
CA ILE A 120 4.07 -5.73 28.52
C ILE A 120 4.80 -4.65 29.32
N VAL A 121 4.42 -3.37 29.18
CA VAL A 121 5.07 -2.23 29.86
C VAL A 121 4.68 -2.17 31.35
N HIS A 122 3.50 -2.70 31.70
CA HIS A 122 3.01 -2.78 33.09
C HIS A 122 3.00 -4.21 33.66
N SER A 123 3.77 -5.12 33.09
CA SER A 123 3.87 -6.47 33.66
C SER A 123 4.70 -6.44 34.95
N GLU A 124 4.02 -6.46 36.10
CA GLU A 124 4.65 -6.58 37.42
C GLU A 124 5.66 -7.73 37.46
N ALA A 125 5.33 -8.86 36.81
CA ALA A 125 6.21 -10.02 36.70
C ALA A 125 7.54 -9.71 35.98
N LEU A 126 7.51 -8.91 34.92
CA LEU A 126 8.73 -8.50 34.20
C LEU A 126 9.60 -7.58 35.08
N PHE A 127 8.98 -6.64 35.78
CA PHE A 127 9.67 -5.77 36.74
C PHE A 127 10.33 -6.58 37.86
N PHE A 128 9.61 -7.53 38.47
CA PHE A 128 10.15 -8.42 39.50
C PHE A 128 11.27 -9.32 38.97
N ALA A 129 11.16 -9.83 37.74
CA ALA A 129 12.21 -10.63 37.13
C ALA A 129 13.49 -9.81 36.95
N ILE A 130 13.41 -8.60 36.41
CA ILE A 130 14.58 -7.72 36.22
C ILE A 130 15.20 -7.35 37.58
N ALA A 131 14.41 -6.84 38.51
CA ALA A 131 14.90 -6.44 39.84
C ALA A 131 15.49 -7.64 40.63
N GLY A 132 14.85 -8.81 40.55
CA GLY A 132 15.36 -10.03 41.18
C GLY A 132 16.70 -10.48 40.59
N THR A 133 16.85 -10.41 39.26
CA THR A 133 18.13 -10.77 38.61
C THR A 133 19.25 -9.82 39.02
N GLU A 134 18.98 -8.51 39.13
CA GLU A 134 19.97 -7.52 39.55
C GLU A 134 20.48 -7.79 40.97
N ILE A 135 19.57 -8.08 41.90
CA ILE A 135 19.93 -8.42 43.29
C ILE A 135 20.80 -9.68 43.32
N ILE A 136 20.41 -10.75 42.62
CA ILE A 136 21.16 -12.01 42.59
C ILE A 136 22.55 -11.80 41.99
N MET A 137 22.65 -11.06 40.88
CA MET A 137 23.94 -10.76 40.25
C MET A 137 24.83 -9.91 41.15
N SER A 138 24.27 -8.89 41.81
CA SER A 138 25.01 -8.01 42.73
C SER A 138 25.55 -8.77 43.95
N LEU A 139 24.72 -9.60 44.57
CA LEU A 139 25.13 -10.43 45.71
C LEU A 139 26.18 -11.47 45.30
N GLY A 140 25.99 -12.13 44.15
CA GLY A 140 26.96 -13.08 43.61
C GLY A 140 28.32 -12.43 43.37
N LEU A 141 28.34 -11.26 42.71
CA LEU A 141 29.56 -10.51 42.46
C LEU A 141 30.24 -10.06 43.77
N GLY A 142 29.47 -9.57 44.73
CA GLY A 142 29.96 -9.21 46.07
C GLY A 142 30.60 -10.40 46.81
N TYR A 143 29.99 -11.58 46.72
CA TYR A 143 30.52 -12.80 47.32
C TYR A 143 31.85 -13.23 46.67
N TRP A 144 31.89 -13.30 45.34
CA TRP A 144 33.11 -13.68 44.60
C TRP A 144 34.26 -12.71 44.84
N THR A 145 33.99 -11.40 44.80
CA THR A 145 35.02 -10.38 45.09
C THR A 145 35.54 -10.47 46.53
N SER A 146 34.69 -10.83 47.50
CA SER A 146 35.15 -11.06 48.87
C SER A 146 36.05 -12.29 49.00
N LEU A 147 35.76 -13.38 48.29
CA LEU A 147 36.60 -14.58 48.31
C LEU A 147 37.99 -14.28 47.74
N ILE A 148 38.05 -13.64 46.57
CA ILE A 148 39.30 -13.25 45.91
C ILE A 148 40.12 -12.31 46.82
N ARG A 149 39.46 -11.38 47.52
CA ARG A 149 40.15 -10.48 48.47
C ARG A 149 40.78 -11.27 49.62
N LYS A 150 40.09 -12.25 50.18
CA LYS A 150 40.63 -13.08 51.27
C LYS A 150 41.86 -13.85 50.76
N GLU A 151 41.77 -14.51 49.62
CA GLU A 151 42.89 -15.26 49.04
C GLU A 151 44.15 -14.40 48.80
N LYS A 152 43.99 -13.15 48.39
CA LYS A 152 45.12 -12.20 48.19
C LYS A 152 45.75 -11.67 49.49
N VAL A 153 45.08 -11.76 50.63
CA VAL A 153 45.61 -11.31 51.94
C VAL A 153 46.47 -12.40 52.59
N TYR A 154 46.34 -13.66 52.14
CA TYR A 154 47.10 -14.81 52.66
C TYR A 154 48.31 -15.20 51.79
N LEU A 155 48.64 -14.41 50.76
CA LEU A 155 49.83 -14.54 49.91
C LEU A 155 50.78 -13.36 50.18
#